data_AF-A0A495J928-F1
#
_entry.id   AF-A0A495J928-F1
#
_cell.length_a   1.000
_cell.length_b   1.000
_cell.length_c   1.000
_cell.angle_alpha   90.00
_cell.angle_beta   90.00
_cell.angle_gamma   90.00
#
_symmetry.space_group_name_H-M   'P 1'
#
loop_
_entity.id
_entity.type
_entity.pdbx_description
1 polymer ?
#
loop_
_entity_poly.entity_id
_entity_poly.type
_entity_poly.pdbx_seq_one_letter_code
_entity_poly.pdbx_strand_id
1 'polypeptide(L)' 'MTDTELIAYFENATLPEMLRVDRATKQYELPRYAKQHIDLLKQNPDDKNARFWLLRIKKALDKPFSGQEVPRF' A
#
# COMPACT_ATOMS: atom_id res chain seq x y z
N MET A 1 -2.63 8.66 -12.21
CA MET A 1 -1.37 8.03 -11.80
C MET A 1 -1.18 6.77 -12.63
N THR A 2 -0.13 6.74 -13.44
CA THR A 2 0.25 5.57 -14.24
C THR A 2 0.96 4.53 -13.37
N ASP A 3 1.10 3.30 -13.89
CA ASP A 3 1.75 2.22 -13.14
C ASP A 3 3.25 2.49 -12.93
N THR A 4 3.89 3.14 -13.91
CA THR A 4 5.28 3.60 -13.81
C THR A 4 5.47 4.68 -12.74
N GLU A 5 4.54 5.63 -12.61
CA GLU A 5 4.56 6.63 -11.53
C GLU A 5 4.39 6.00 -10.15
N LEU A 6 3.59 4.92 -10.04
CA LEU A 6 3.38 4.20 -8.78
C LEU A 6 4.65 3.48 -8.36
N ILE A 7 5.29 2.75 -9.28
CA ILE A 7 6.53 2.04 -9.01
C ILE A 7 7.62 3.05 -8.60
N ALA A 8 7.80 4.12 -9.36
CA ALA A 8 8.79 5.15 -9.04
C ALA A 8 8.54 5.84 -7.69
N TYR A 9 7.27 6.06 -7.32
CA TYR A 9 6.92 6.59 -6.00
C TYR A 9 7.37 5.66 -4.88
N PHE A 10 7.03 4.37 -4.97
CA PHE A 10 7.36 3.41 -3.91
C PHE A 10 8.84 3.02 -3.85
N GLU A 11 9.59 3.15 -4.95
CA GLU A 11 11.04 2.92 -4.96
C GLU A 11 11.83 4.06 -4.28
N ASN A 12 11.29 5.29 -4.29
CA ASN A 12 11.95 6.47 -3.69
C ASN A 12 11.34 6.89 -2.33
N ALA A 13 10.12 6.45 -2.02
CA ALA A 13 9.43 6.84 -0.80
C ALA A 13 9.97 6.09 0.43
N THR A 14 10.15 6.82 1.53
CA THR A 14 10.39 6.22 2.85
C THR A 14 9.06 5.73 3.41
N LEU A 15 8.88 4.41 3.45
CA LEU A 15 7.66 3.78 3.95
C LEU A 15 7.78 3.51 5.45
N PRO A 16 6.75 3.79 6.27
CA PRO A 16 6.70 3.36 7.66
C PRO A 16 6.68 1.83 7.72
N GLU A 17 7.27 1.24 8.77
CA GLU A 17 7.30 -0.21 8.94
C GLU A 17 5.90 -0.82 8.93
N MET A 18 4.96 -0.20 9.65
CA MET A 18 3.58 -0.63 9.71
C MET A 18 2.61 0.51 9.41
N LEU A 19 1.62 0.23 8.57
CA LEU A 19 0.53 1.16 8.32
C LEU A 19 -0.80 0.39 8.26
N ARG A 20 -1.83 0.99 8.86
CA ARG A 20 -3.19 0.50 8.72
C ARG A 20 -3.80 1.09 7.46
N VAL A 21 -4.00 0.23 6.45
CA VAL A 21 -4.54 0.63 5.14
C VAL A 21 -6.07 0.73 5.18
N ASP A 22 -6.75 -0.01 6.06
CA ASP A 22 -8.20 0.08 6.24
C ASP A 22 -8.71 -0.42 7.61
N ARG A 23 -10.02 -0.25 7.84
CA ARG A 23 -10.66 -0.60 9.11
C ARG A 23 -10.68 -2.10 9.42
N ALA A 24 -10.74 -2.96 8.40
CA ALA A 24 -10.84 -4.41 8.55
C ALA A 24 -9.46 -5.06 8.74
N THR A 25 -8.39 -4.41 8.28
CA THR A 25 -7.02 -4.90 8.54
C THR A 25 -6.44 -4.34 9.83
N LYS A 26 -5.65 -5.18 10.52
CA LYS A 26 -4.98 -4.84 11.78
C LYS A 26 -3.75 -3.95 11.60
N GLN A 27 -2.92 -4.17 10.58
CA GLN A 27 -1.79 -3.35 10.11
C GLN A 27 -1.01 -4.20 9.10
N TYR A 28 -0.36 -3.60 8.11
CA TYR A 28 0.53 -4.32 7.19
C TYR A 28 1.95 -3.82 7.31
N GLU A 29 2.91 -4.75 7.18
CA GLU A 29 4.32 -4.42 6.90
C GLU A 29 4.39 -3.72 5.55
N LEU A 30 4.37 -2.39 5.55
CA LEU A 30 4.18 -1.61 4.33
C LEU A 30 5.29 -1.82 3.29
N PRO A 31 6.58 -1.87 3.68
CA PRO A 31 7.67 -2.11 2.72
C PRO A 31 7.54 -3.46 2.04
N ARG A 32 7.23 -4.51 2.82
CA ARG A 32 7.06 -5.88 2.31
C ARG A 32 5.85 -5.98 1.38
N TYR A 33 4.73 -5.40 1.82
CA TYR A 33 3.46 -5.48 1.08
C TYR A 33 3.51 -4.66 -0.21
N ALA A 34 4.08 -3.45 -0.18
CA ALA A 34 4.30 -2.64 -1.37
C ALA A 34 5.23 -3.34 -2.36
N LYS A 35 6.34 -3.93 -1.88
CA LYS A 35 7.28 -4.68 -2.73
C LYS A 35 6.60 -5.85 -3.45
N GLN A 36 5.80 -6.64 -2.73
CA GLN A 36 5.09 -7.78 -3.32
C GLN A 36 4.17 -7.35 -4.48
N HIS A 37 3.42 -6.25 -4.31
CA HIS A 37 2.52 -5.76 -5.37
C HIS A 37 3.26 -5.08 -6.51
N ILE A 38 4.41 -4.45 -6.26
CA ILE A 38 5.28 -3.92 -7.32
C ILE A 38 5.86 -5.07 -8.14
N ASP A 39 6.35 -6.12 -7.50
CA ASP A 39 6.89 -7.29 -8.20
C ASP A 39 5.80 -7.98 -9.05
N LEU A 40 4.56 -8.05 -8.53
CA LEU A 40 3.41 -8.54 -9.30
C LEU A 40 3.08 -7.66 -10.50
N LEU A 41 3.10 -6.33 -10.36
CA LEU A 41 2.89 -5.40 -11.47
C LEU A 41 4.03 -5.44 -12.50
N LYS A 42 5.27 -5.68 -12.07
CA LYS A 42 6.43 -5.86 -12.97
C LYS A 42 6.30 -7.15 -13.79
N GLN A 43 5.78 -8.22 -13.19
CA GLN A 43 5.56 -9.51 -13.87
C GLN A 43 4.29 -9.51 -14.73
N ASN A 44 3.24 -8.82 -14.27
CA ASN A 44 1.95 -8.73 -14.93
C ASN A 44 1.43 -7.28 -14.89
N PRO A 45 1.75 -6.46 -15.92
CA PRO A 45 1.36 -5.06 -15.97
C PRO A 45 -0.16 -4.82 -15.98
N ASP A 46 -0.95 -5.81 -16.39
CA ASP A 46 -2.42 -5.74 -16.43
C ASP A 46 -3.09 -6.21 -15.12
N ASP A 47 -2.31 -6.50 -14.06
CA ASP A 47 -2.85 -6.88 -12.76
C ASP A 47 -3.54 -5.71 -12.06
N LYS A 48 -4.86 -5.63 -12.26
CA LYS A 48 -5.74 -4.63 -11.65
C LYS A 48 -5.75 -4.70 -10.12
N ASN A 49 -5.52 -5.87 -9.53
CA ASN A 49 -5.52 -6.03 -8.08
C ASN A 49 -4.25 -5.43 -7.47
N ALA A 50 -3.09 -5.72 -8.05
CA ALA A 50 -1.82 -5.16 -7.61
C ALA A 50 -1.85 -3.62 -7.69
N ARG A 51 -2.36 -3.07 -8.80
CA ARG A 51 -2.56 -1.63 -8.97
C ARG A 51 -3.50 -1.03 -7.93
N PHE A 52 -4.64 -1.69 -7.69
CA PHE A 52 -5.60 -1.24 -6.68
C PHE A 52 -4.97 -1.17 -5.28
N TRP A 53 -4.20 -2.18 -4.89
CA TRP A 53 -3.53 -2.21 -3.59
C TRP A 53 -2.48 -1.13 -3.44
N LEU A 54 -1.62 -0.92 -4.45
CA LEU A 54 -0.62 0.16 -4.42
C LEU A 54 -1.27 1.55 -4.30
N LEU A 55 -2.35 1.79 -5.05
CA LEU A 55 -3.13 3.03 -4.92
C LEU A 55 -3.73 3.20 -3.52
N ARG A 56 -4.22 2.11 -2.94
CA ARG A 56 -4.80 2.13 -1.59
C ARG A 56 -3.75 2.42 -0.52
N ILE A 57 -2.56 1.83 -0.64
CA ILE A 57 -1.41 2.11 0.24
C ILE A 57 -1.00 3.58 0.12
N LYS A 58 -0.86 4.10 -1.12
CA LYS A 58 -0.53 5.51 -1.33
C LYS A 58 -1.56 6.43 -0.68
N LYS A 59 -2.85 6.15 -0.88
CA LYS A 59 -3.93 6.91 -0.25
C LYS A 59 -3.86 6.85 1.28
N ALA A 60 -3.48 5.70 1.84
CA ALA A 60 -3.28 5.54 3.28
C ALA A 60 -2.02 6.27 3.78
N LEU A 61 -0.99 6.45 2.96
CA LEU A 61 0.17 7.28 3.31
C LEU A 61 -0.16 8.77 3.31
N ASP A 62 -0.88 9.23 2.28
CA ASP A 62 -1.32 10.62 2.14
C ASP A 62 -2.34 10.99 3.23
N LYS A 63 -3.22 10.04 3.56
CA LYS A 63 -4.24 10.16 4.61
C LYS A 63 -4.22 8.90 5.47
N PRO A 64 -3.31 8.84 6.46
CA PRO A 64 -3.28 7.76 7.44
C PRO A 64 -4.67 7.58 8.02
N PHE A 65 -5.16 6.34 8.01
CA PHE A 65 -6.48 6.06 8.53
C PHE A 65 -6.51 6.40 10.02
N SER A 66 -7.17 7.50 10.37
CA SER A 66 -7.34 8.00 11.74
C SER A 66 -8.55 7.39 12.45
N GLY A 67 -9.15 6.33 11.88
CA GLY A 67 -10.32 5.70 12.47
C GLY A 67 -9.98 5.03 13.81
N GLN A 68 -10.97 4.99 14.71
CA GLN A 68 -10.84 4.44 16.07
C GLN A 68 -10.03 3.13 16.09
N GLU A 69 -9.12 3.04 17.07
CA GLU A 69 -8.42 1.80 17.39
C GLU A 69 -9.44 0.65 17.48
N VAL A 70 -9.12 -0.50 16.88
CA VAL A 70 -9.94 -1.69 17.08
C VAL A 70 -9.95 -1.95 18.59
N PRO A 71 -11.13 -2.03 19.24
CA PRO A 71 -11.18 -2.22 20.68
C PRO A 71 -10.40 -3.49 21.02
N ARG A 72 -9.38 -3.36 21.87
CA ARG A 72 -8.74 -4.50 22.50
C ARG A 72 -9.70 -4.99 23.58
N PHE A 73 -10.57 -5.91 23.22
CA PHE A 73 -11.28 -6.73 24.20
C PHE A 73 -10.32 -7.78 24.77
#